data_AF-A0A085BDC9-F1
#
_entry.id   AF-A0A085BDC9-F1
#
_cell.length_a   1.000
_cell.length_b   1.000
_cell.length_c   1.000
_cell.angle_alpha   90.00
_cell.angle_beta   90.00
_cell.angle_gamma   90.00
#
_symmetry.space_group_name_H-M   'P 1'
#
loop_
_entity.id
_entity.type
_entity.pdbx_description
1 polymer ?
#
loop_
_entity_poly.entity_id
_entity_poly.type
_entity_poly.pdbx_seq_one_letter_code
_entity_poly.pdbx_strand_id
1 'polypeptide(L)'
;MKKALILSMISLSFASIISCNDNDDYPEITEVSARKIDSVKIPIDTMTLGIMQEFKIYSTFTRGCEGIYSYDYNYTNDSVRTIANFAYKTNEACADGTYVDGSRINFKPVKTGTYTFKFFTGKDTTGANTFFEKKVVVE
;
A
#
# COMPACT_ATOMS: atom_id res chain seq x y z
N MET A 1 -59.67 -8.49 40.84
CA MET A 1 -58.34 -7.84 40.77
C MET A 1 -57.54 -8.58 39.68
N LYS A 2 -57.77 -8.48 38.37
CA LYS A 2 -57.85 -7.34 37.44
C LYS A 2 -56.82 -6.27 37.78
N LYS A 3 -55.57 -6.42 37.30
CA LYS A 3 -54.63 -5.32 36.92
C LYS A 3 -53.15 -5.75 36.70
N ALA A 4 -52.75 -6.99 36.92
CA ALA A 4 -51.31 -7.32 36.98
C ALA A 4 -50.64 -7.83 35.68
N LEU A 5 -51.31 -7.86 34.51
CA LEU A 5 -50.75 -8.50 33.30
C LEU A 5 -50.72 -7.60 32.04
N ILE A 6 -50.63 -6.27 32.20
CA ILE A 6 -50.48 -5.34 31.06
C ILE A 6 -49.15 -4.55 31.11
N LEU A 7 -48.33 -4.75 32.15
CA LEU A 7 -47.11 -3.96 32.34
C LEU A 7 -45.81 -4.66 31.90
N SER A 8 -45.89 -5.77 31.16
CA SER A 8 -44.70 -6.50 30.66
C SER A 8 -44.31 -6.14 29.23
N MET A 9 -45.08 -5.30 28.53
CA MET A 9 -44.90 -5.04 27.09
C MET A 9 -44.37 -3.62 26.79
N ILE A 10 -43.82 -2.92 27.79
CA ILE A 10 -43.33 -1.54 27.66
C ILE A 10 -41.79 -1.45 27.78
N SER A 11 -41.08 -2.50 28.22
CA SER A 11 -39.64 -2.40 28.47
C SER A 11 -38.72 -2.81 27.31
N LEU A 12 -39.24 -3.10 26.11
CA LEU A 12 -38.42 -3.53 24.96
C LEU A 12 -38.24 -2.46 23.86
N SER A 13 -38.74 -1.24 24.04
CA SER A 13 -38.79 -0.25 22.94
C SER A 13 -37.79 0.90 23.06
N PHE A 14 -36.87 0.89 24.02
CA PHE A 14 -35.94 2.01 24.25
C PHE A 14 -34.51 1.81 23.71
N ALA A 15 -34.22 0.71 23.01
CA ALA A 15 -32.88 0.41 22.51
C ALA A 15 -32.61 0.92 21.07
N SER A 16 -33.57 1.55 20.39
CA SER A 16 -33.51 1.72 18.93
C SER A 16 -33.13 3.11 18.41
N ILE A 17 -32.57 4.01 19.22
CA ILE A 17 -32.28 5.40 18.76
C ILE A 17 -30.86 5.90 19.00
N ILE A 18 -29.90 5.01 19.30
CA ILE A 18 -28.49 5.38 19.16
C ILE A 18 -28.16 5.32 17.65
N SER A 19 -28.59 6.33 16.91
CA SER A 19 -28.05 6.62 15.58
C SER A 19 -26.67 7.20 15.81
N CYS A 20 -25.61 6.44 15.51
CA CYS A 20 -24.29 7.03 15.33
C CYS A 20 -24.44 8.05 14.19
N ASN A 21 -24.33 9.33 14.52
CA ASN A 21 -24.19 10.36 13.51
C ASN A 21 -22.75 10.25 13.02
N ASP A 22 -22.53 9.45 11.97
CA ASP A 22 -21.31 9.46 11.17
C ASP A 22 -21.26 10.82 10.44
N ASN A 23 -20.97 11.88 11.20
CA ASN A 23 -20.45 13.12 10.64
C ASN A 23 -18.99 12.82 10.28
N ASP A 24 -18.81 12.06 9.21
CA ASP A 24 -17.51 11.65 8.72
C ASP A 24 -16.86 12.83 7.98
N ASP A 25 -16.45 13.84 8.74
CA ASP A 25 -15.61 14.96 8.28
C ASP A 25 -14.14 14.50 8.10
N TYR A 26 -13.88 13.20 7.95
CA TYR A 26 -12.55 12.65 7.75
C TYR A 26 -12.25 12.47 6.26
N PRO A 27 -10.99 12.70 5.82
CA PRO A 27 -10.57 12.33 4.48
C PRO A 27 -10.82 10.85 4.18
N GLU A 28 -11.57 10.59 3.12
CA GLU A 28 -11.86 9.25 2.62
C GLU A 28 -10.96 8.90 1.45
N ILE A 29 -10.44 7.67 1.41
CA ILE A 29 -9.70 7.16 0.24
C ILE A 29 -10.69 6.92 -0.91
N THR A 30 -10.49 7.62 -2.02
CA THR A 30 -11.32 7.54 -3.23
C THR A 30 -10.68 6.70 -4.33
N GLU A 31 -9.35 6.57 -4.31
CA GLU A 31 -8.60 5.81 -5.31
C GLU A 31 -7.40 5.12 -4.66
N VAL A 32 -7.10 3.90 -5.14
CA VAL A 32 -5.83 3.22 -4.91
C VAL A 32 -5.28 2.79 -6.25
N SER A 33 -4.08 3.24 -6.59
CA SER A 33 -3.47 2.97 -7.90
C SER A 33 -1.96 2.81 -7.84
N ALA A 34 -1.41 2.10 -8.83
CA ALA A 34 0.01 1.84 -8.92
C ALA A 34 0.79 3.15 -9.16
N ARG A 35 1.71 3.45 -8.25
CA ARG A 35 2.58 4.61 -8.28
C ARG A 35 3.93 4.25 -8.86
N LYS A 36 4.41 5.08 -9.78
CA LYS A 36 5.77 5.03 -10.29
C LYS A 36 6.77 5.04 -9.13
N ILE A 37 7.77 4.17 -9.21
CA ILE A 37 8.96 4.21 -8.37
C ILE A 37 9.98 5.10 -9.05
N ASP A 38 10.36 6.19 -8.38
CA ASP A 38 11.30 7.19 -8.90
C ASP A 38 12.74 6.78 -8.67
N SER A 39 13.02 6.14 -7.53
CA SER A 39 14.37 5.65 -7.22
C SER A 39 14.33 4.49 -6.22
N VAL A 40 15.44 3.75 -6.17
CA VAL A 40 15.66 2.66 -5.23
C VAL A 40 17.04 2.77 -4.60
N LYS A 41 17.13 2.45 -3.31
CA LYS A 41 18.39 2.23 -2.59
C LYS A 41 18.49 0.76 -2.21
N ILE A 42 19.49 0.11 -2.77
CA ILE A 42 19.89 -1.27 -2.47
C ILE A 42 21.28 -1.16 -1.80
N PRO A 43 21.38 -1.38 -0.47
CA PRO A 43 22.65 -1.24 0.26
C PRO A 43 23.86 -1.98 -0.33
N ILE A 44 23.69 -3.27 -0.65
CA ILE A 44 24.68 -4.12 -1.31
C ILE A 44 24.01 -4.89 -2.45
N ASP A 45 24.71 -5.06 -3.56
CA ASP A 45 24.26 -5.79 -4.75
C ASP A 45 24.82 -7.22 -4.82
N THR A 46 25.60 -7.62 -3.82
CA THR A 46 26.08 -8.99 -3.60
C THR A 46 25.74 -9.39 -2.17
N MET A 47 24.91 -10.41 -1.99
CA MET A 47 24.36 -10.83 -0.71
C MET A 47 24.76 -12.27 -0.39
N THR A 48 24.94 -12.57 0.89
CA THR A 48 25.06 -13.95 1.37
C THR A 48 23.68 -14.60 1.45
N LEU A 49 23.57 -15.85 1.01
CA LEU A 49 22.36 -16.66 1.11
C LEU A 49 21.76 -16.64 2.52
N GLY A 50 20.44 -16.43 2.62
CA GLY A 50 19.73 -16.43 3.89
C GLY A 50 19.90 -15.17 4.74
N ILE A 51 20.72 -14.20 4.34
CA ILE A 51 20.84 -12.91 5.03
C ILE A 51 19.79 -11.94 4.48
N MET A 52 19.07 -11.27 5.38
CA MET A 52 18.06 -10.28 5.00
C MET A 52 18.70 -8.92 4.78
N GLN A 53 18.22 -8.19 3.77
CA GLN A 53 18.52 -6.79 3.53
C GLN A 53 17.24 -6.02 3.26
N GLU A 54 17.20 -4.78 3.77
CA GLU A 54 16.12 -3.84 3.49
C GLU A 54 16.47 -3.02 2.24
N PHE A 55 15.60 -3.03 1.24
CA PHE A 55 15.62 -2.08 0.13
C PHE A 55 14.67 -0.94 0.45
N LYS A 56 15.02 0.27 0.03
CA LYS A 56 14.13 1.43 0.11
C LYS A 56 13.74 1.85 -1.29
N ILE A 57 12.45 1.83 -1.57
CA ILE A 57 11.88 2.33 -2.83
C ILE A 57 11.20 3.68 -2.55
N TYR A 58 11.33 4.62 -3.48
CA TYR A 58 10.82 5.98 -3.30
C TYR A 58 9.90 6.39 -4.44
N SER A 59 8.84 7.10 -4.09
CA SER A 59 7.87 7.66 -5.02
C SER A 59 7.54 9.10 -4.62
N THR A 60 7.15 9.90 -5.62
CA THR A 60 6.70 11.27 -5.42
C THR A 60 5.17 11.32 -5.27
N PHE A 61 4.68 12.06 -4.28
CA PHE A 61 3.27 12.23 -3.90
C PHE A 61 2.87 13.71 -3.90
N THR A 62 1.64 14.00 -4.28
CA THR A 62 1.05 15.35 -4.15
C THR A 62 0.66 15.59 -2.71
N ARG A 63 0.97 16.77 -2.17
CA ARG A 63 0.71 17.06 -0.76
C ARG A 63 -0.80 17.12 -0.46
N GLY A 64 -1.16 16.78 0.77
CA GLY A 64 -2.52 16.94 1.31
C GLY A 64 -3.51 15.85 0.92
N CYS A 65 -3.31 15.13 -0.19
CA CYS A 65 -4.33 14.22 -0.71
C CYS A 65 -3.81 12.83 -1.14
N GLU A 66 -2.49 12.65 -1.28
CA GLU A 66 -1.90 11.39 -1.71
C GLU A 66 -0.86 10.89 -0.69
N GLY A 67 -0.66 9.58 -0.64
CA GLY A 67 0.39 8.97 0.16
C GLY A 67 0.58 7.50 -0.17
N ILE A 68 1.43 6.82 0.59
CA ILE A 68 1.66 5.38 0.44
C ILE A 68 0.46 4.62 0.99
N TYR A 69 -0.13 3.76 0.16
CA TYR A 69 -1.14 2.80 0.59
C TYR A 69 -0.51 1.45 0.93
N SER A 70 0.26 0.91 -0.01
CA SER A 70 0.94 -0.38 0.13
C SER A 70 2.04 -0.51 -0.91
N TYR A 71 2.68 -1.68 -0.96
CA TYR A 71 3.51 -2.08 -2.09
C TYR A 71 3.17 -3.52 -2.48
N ASP A 72 3.32 -3.81 -3.76
CA ASP A 72 3.23 -5.14 -4.32
C ASP A 72 4.62 -5.71 -4.55
N TYR A 73 4.79 -6.97 -4.17
CA TYR A 73 6.00 -7.74 -4.40
C TYR A 73 5.62 -9.08 -5.03
N ASN A 74 5.76 -9.16 -6.36
CA ASN A 74 5.33 -10.29 -7.16
C ASN A 74 6.52 -11.05 -7.73
N TYR A 75 6.40 -12.37 -7.87
CA TYR A 75 7.41 -13.21 -8.48
C TYR A 75 6.78 -14.43 -9.15
N THR A 76 7.22 -14.73 -10.37
CA THR A 76 6.77 -15.92 -11.14
C THR A 76 7.81 -17.03 -11.15
N ASN A 77 9.05 -16.72 -10.77
CA ASN A 77 10.15 -17.67 -10.63
C ASN A 77 11.11 -17.17 -9.53
N ASP A 78 12.16 -17.93 -9.24
CA ASP A 78 13.09 -17.60 -8.16
C ASP A 78 13.99 -16.39 -8.45
N SER A 79 14.22 -16.05 -9.72
CA SER A 79 15.23 -15.06 -10.12
C SER A 79 14.65 -13.70 -10.50
N VAL A 80 13.33 -13.56 -10.68
CA VAL A 80 12.69 -12.30 -11.07
C VAL A 80 11.74 -11.83 -9.97
N ARG A 81 11.87 -10.55 -9.59
CA ARG A 81 10.99 -9.87 -8.63
C ARG A 81 10.42 -8.63 -9.30
N THR A 82 9.10 -8.51 -9.33
CA THR A 82 8.40 -7.33 -9.85
C THR A 82 7.80 -6.58 -8.69
N ILE A 83 8.14 -5.29 -8.58
CA ILE A 83 7.79 -4.44 -7.45
C ILE A 83 7.03 -3.22 -7.97
N ALA A 84 5.90 -2.92 -7.33
CA ALA A 84 5.15 -1.69 -7.55
C ALA A 84 4.84 -1.05 -6.20
N ASN A 85 4.88 0.28 -6.13
CA ASN A 85 4.34 1.01 -4.99
C ASN A 85 2.88 1.33 -5.30
N PHE A 86 2.00 1.35 -4.31
CA PHE A 86 0.60 1.77 -4.48
C PHE A 86 0.35 3.03 -3.67
N ALA A 87 -0.24 4.02 -4.33
CA ALA A 87 -0.66 5.26 -3.71
C ALA A 87 -2.15 5.20 -3.39
N TYR A 88 -2.55 5.83 -2.29
CA TYR A 88 -3.94 6.24 -2.12
C TYR A 88 -4.11 7.69 -2.60
N LYS A 89 -5.35 8.04 -2.95
CA LYS A 89 -5.82 9.41 -3.09
C LYS A 89 -7.07 9.61 -2.26
N THR A 90 -7.17 10.72 -1.53
CA THR A 90 -8.36 11.06 -0.75
C THR A 90 -9.33 11.97 -1.51
N ASN A 91 -10.51 12.19 -0.94
CA ASN A 91 -11.49 13.18 -1.40
C ASN A 91 -11.12 14.64 -1.08
N GLU A 92 -10.04 14.88 -0.32
CA GLU A 92 -9.56 16.22 0.00
C GLU A 92 -8.90 16.92 -1.18
N ALA A 93 -8.89 18.26 -1.13
CA ALA A 93 -8.15 19.08 -2.07
C ALA A 93 -6.64 18.90 -1.86
N CYS A 94 -5.94 18.56 -2.93
CA CYS A 94 -4.48 18.50 -2.91
C CYS A 94 -3.88 19.89 -2.67
N ALA A 95 -2.88 19.96 -1.79
CA ALA A 95 -2.09 21.17 -1.57
C ALA A 95 -1.01 21.30 -2.64
N ASP A 96 -0.52 22.53 -2.83
CA ASP A 96 0.53 22.81 -3.80
C ASP A 96 1.83 22.05 -3.51
N GLY A 97 2.42 21.55 -4.59
CA GLY A 97 3.72 20.88 -4.59
C GLY A 97 3.68 19.40 -4.22
N THR A 98 4.87 18.80 -4.24
CA THR A 98 5.06 17.37 -4.05
C THR A 98 6.06 17.06 -2.95
N TYR A 99 6.00 15.85 -2.42
CA TYR A 99 6.96 15.30 -1.48
C TYR A 99 7.36 13.88 -1.89
N VAL A 100 8.53 13.43 -1.45
CA VAL A 100 9.01 12.07 -1.68
C VAL A 100 8.82 11.27 -0.41
N ASP A 101 8.24 10.09 -0.54
CA ASP A 101 8.14 9.10 0.54
C ASP A 101 8.52 7.72 0.02
N GLY A 102 8.77 6.77 0.92
CA GLY A 102 9.26 5.45 0.53
C GLY A 102 8.76 4.26 1.33
N SER A 103 8.62 3.15 0.64
CA SER A 103 8.30 1.83 1.20
C SER A 103 9.59 1.03 1.43
N ARG A 104 9.55 0.15 2.44
CA ARG A 104 10.67 -0.72 2.81
C ARG A 104 10.35 -2.14 2.38
N ILE A 105 11.31 -2.78 1.70
CA ILE A 105 11.17 -4.15 1.20
C ILE A 105 12.26 -5.01 1.83
N ASN A 106 11.87 -6.00 2.61
CA ASN A 106 12.79 -6.95 3.21
C ASN A 106 13.01 -8.13 2.27
N PHE A 107 14.21 -8.21 1.68
CA PHE A 107 14.60 -9.30 0.80
C PHE A 107 15.51 -10.28 1.56
N LYS A 108 15.10 -11.55 1.63
CA LYS A 108 15.88 -12.65 2.21
C LYS A 108 15.94 -13.79 1.19
N PRO A 109 17.04 -13.96 0.45
CA PRO A 109 17.13 -14.98 -0.57
C PRO A 109 17.24 -16.38 0.05
N VAL A 110 16.60 -17.35 -0.61
CA VAL A 110 16.64 -18.78 -0.23
C VAL A 110 17.33 -19.65 -1.29
N LYS A 111 17.78 -19.04 -2.40
CA LYS A 111 18.60 -19.68 -3.44
C LYS A 111 19.73 -18.75 -3.85
N THR A 112 20.85 -19.33 -4.25
CA THR A 112 21.95 -18.58 -4.86
C THR A 112 21.63 -18.23 -6.31
N GLY A 113 22.38 -17.29 -6.87
CA GLY A 113 22.25 -16.85 -8.25
C GLY A 113 21.93 -15.35 -8.37
N THR A 114 21.64 -14.92 -9.60
CA THR A 114 21.34 -13.51 -9.88
C THR A 114 19.83 -13.26 -9.86
N TYR A 115 19.41 -12.35 -8.99
CA TYR A 115 18.06 -11.82 -8.90
C TYR A 115 17.94 -10.54 -9.72
N THR A 116 16.92 -10.46 -10.57
CA THR A 116 16.54 -9.25 -11.31
C THR A 116 15.28 -8.66 -10.69
N PHE A 117 15.42 -7.45 -10.15
CA PHE A 117 14.33 -6.66 -9.60
C PHE A 117 13.83 -5.67 -10.64
N LYS A 118 12.54 -5.73 -10.97
CA LYS A 118 11.84 -4.84 -11.89
C LYS A 118 10.97 -3.88 -11.07
N PHE A 119 11.26 -2.60 -11.12
CA PHE A 119 10.54 -1.56 -10.39
C PHE A 119 9.61 -0.82 -11.35
N PHE A 120 8.32 -0.78 -11.04
CA PHE A 120 7.30 -0.20 -11.91
C PHE A 120 7.54 1.29 -12.17
N THR A 121 7.53 1.69 -13.45
CA THR A 121 7.76 3.08 -13.89
C THR A 121 6.54 3.76 -14.52
N GLY A 122 5.41 3.05 -14.64
CA GLY A 122 4.22 3.54 -15.33
C GLY A 122 3.80 2.62 -16.47
N LYS A 123 3.00 3.14 -17.40
CA LYS A 123 2.59 2.43 -18.62
C LYS A 123 3.12 3.14 -19.85
N ASP A 124 3.42 2.39 -20.91
CA ASP A 124 3.76 2.95 -22.22
C ASP A 124 2.51 3.40 -23.01
N THR A 125 2.71 3.85 -24.24
CA THR A 125 1.63 4.33 -25.13
C THR A 125 0.63 3.25 -25.53
N THR A 126 0.96 1.97 -25.34
CA THR A 126 0.09 0.82 -25.62
C THR A 126 -0.65 0.34 -24.36
N GLY A 127 -0.36 0.95 -23.20
CA GLY A 127 -0.92 0.56 -21.91
C GLY A 127 -0.16 -0.57 -21.21
N ALA A 128 0.98 -1.02 -21.76
CA ALA A 128 1.80 -2.05 -21.15
C ALA A 128 2.65 -1.46 -20.00
N ASN A 129 2.83 -2.23 -18.93
CA ASN A 129 3.62 -1.79 -17.78
C ASN A 129 5.11 -1.66 -18.15
N THR A 130 5.72 -0.58 -17.72
CA THR A 130 7.15 -0.28 -17.90
C THR A 130 7.88 -0.45 -16.56
N PHE A 131 9.16 -0.80 -16.64
CA PHE A 131 9.99 -1.04 -15.46
C PHE A 131 11.42 -0.57 -15.67
N PHE A 132 12.11 -0.16 -14.60
CA PHE A 132 13.57 -0.15 -14.57
C PHE A 132 14.07 -1.35 -13.76
N GLU A 133 15.28 -1.83 -14.08
CA GLU A 133 15.82 -3.05 -13.48
C GLU A 133 17.05 -2.79 -12.61
N LYS A 134 17.18 -3.58 -11.52
CA LYS A 134 18.42 -3.73 -10.75
C LYS A 134 18.73 -5.22 -10.58
N LYS A 135 20.01 -5.55 -10.46
CA LYS A 135 20.47 -6.92 -10.23
C LYS A 135 21.09 -7.03 -8.84
N VAL A 136 20.84 -8.15 -8.18
CA VAL A 136 21.50 -8.55 -6.93
C VAL A 136 22.00 -9.98 -7.10
N VAL A 137 23.27 -10.21 -6.82
CA VAL A 137 23.90 -11.53 -6.82
C VAL A 137 23.79 -12.12 -5.41
N VAL A 138 23.45 -13.40 -5.32
CA VAL A 138 23.40 -14.15 -4.06
C VAL A 138 24.37 -15.31 -4.12
N GLU A 139 25.27 -15.37 -3.15
CA GLU A 139 26.33 -16.36 -3.00
C GLU A 139 26.15 -17.19 -1.73
#